data_AF-A0A2V8N1M5-F1
#
_entry.id   AF-A0A2V8N1M5-F1
#
_cell.length_a   1.000
_cell.length_b   1.000
_cell.length_c   1.000
_cell.angle_alpha   90.00
_cell.angle_beta   90.00
_cell.angle_gamma   90.00
#
_symmetry.space_group_name_H-M   'P 1'
#
loop_
_entity.id
_entity.type
_entity.pdbx_description
1 polymer ?
#
loop_
_entity_poly.entity_id
_entity_poly.type
_entity_poly.pdbx_seq_one_letter_code
_entity_poly.pdbx_strand_id
1 'polypeptide(L)'
;MASSLVAVFVVLTAVCAAGSEPKRVLVVHSFGSVAPPFTTHSIAFETELVEKMGKRVDLDEVSLDMARYADSTLQEALVEYLQKRQSHWQPDLVVP
;
A
#
# COMPACT_ATOMS: atom_id res chain seq x y z
N MET A 1 4.55 48.27 -13.04
CA MET A 1 3.73 47.05 -13.15
C MET A 1 4.64 45.88 -13.52
N ALA A 2 5.41 45.37 -12.56
CA ALA A 2 6.35 44.26 -12.79
C ALA A 2 6.33 43.26 -11.61
N SER A 3 5.87 43.68 -10.43
CA SER A 3 5.81 42.84 -9.23
C SER A 3 4.72 41.76 -9.28
N SER A 4 3.65 41.96 -10.08
CA SER A 4 2.54 41.01 -10.15
C SER A 4 2.84 39.80 -11.06
N LEU A 5 3.75 39.94 -12.03
CA LEU A 5 4.12 38.84 -12.92
C LEU A 5 4.96 37.77 -12.20
N VAL A 6 5.81 38.20 -11.26
CA VAL A 6 6.68 37.32 -10.47
C VAL A 6 5.87 36.46 -9.49
N ALA A 7 4.81 37.03 -8.89
CA ALA A 7 3.94 36.28 -7.99
C ALA A 7 3.16 35.17 -8.71
N VAL A 8 2.74 35.41 -9.96
CA VAL A 8 2.03 34.39 -10.76
C VAL A 8 2.96 33.25 -11.17
N PHE A 9 4.24 33.54 -11.43
CA PHE A 9 5.21 32.52 -11.83
C PHE A 9 5.57 31.56 -10.67
N VAL A 10 5.65 32.07 -9.43
CA VAL A 10 5.94 31.27 -8.23
C VAL A 10 4.78 30.34 -7.85
N VAL A 11 3.54 30.77 -8.06
CA VAL A 11 2.36 29.92 -7.81
C VAL A 11 2.27 28.77 -8.82
N LEU A 12 2.73 28.98 -10.07
CA LEU A 12 2.65 27.96 -11.12
C LEU A 12 3.69 26.84 -10.94
N THR A 13 4.84 27.11 -10.33
CA THR A 13 5.86 26.08 -10.06
C THR A 13 5.47 25.06 -8.98
N ALA A 14 4.47 25.36 -8.14
CA ALA A 14 4.02 24.45 -7.08
C ALA A 14 3.09 23.31 -7.59
N VAL A 15 2.55 23.42 -8.81
CA VAL A 15 1.58 22.46 -9.37
C VAL A 15 2.27 21.37 -10.20
N CYS A 16 3.56 21.48 -10.48
CA CYS A 16 4.31 20.51 -11.29
C CYS A 16 5.14 19.51 -10.48
N ALA A 17 4.85 19.35 -9.18
CA ALA A 17 5.19 18.10 -8.51
C ALA A 17 4.29 17.01 -9.11
N ALA A 18 4.69 16.51 -10.29
CA ALA A 18 4.18 15.28 -10.86
C ALA A 18 4.39 14.20 -9.80
N GLY A 19 3.36 13.99 -8.98
CA GLY A 19 3.36 12.96 -7.97
C GLY A 19 3.57 11.65 -8.70
N SER A 20 4.77 11.08 -8.57
CA SER A 20 5.04 9.70 -8.94
C SER A 20 3.84 8.86 -8.53
N GLU A 21 3.31 8.05 -9.45
CA GLU A 21 2.24 7.10 -9.12
C GLU A 21 2.62 6.40 -7.82
N PRO A 22 1.69 6.32 -6.86
CA PRO A 22 1.99 5.75 -5.56
C PRO A 22 2.40 4.29 -5.75
N LYS A 23 3.50 3.91 -5.13
CA LYS A 23 3.98 2.53 -5.21
C LYS A 23 3.07 1.67 -4.34
N ARG A 24 2.46 0.66 -4.96
CA ARG A 24 1.46 -0.22 -4.36
C ARG A 24 2.16 -1.36 -3.64
N VAL A 25 1.96 -1.48 -2.34
CA VAL A 25 2.61 -2.51 -1.50
C VAL A 25 1.55 -3.35 -0.84
N LEU A 26 1.53 -4.65 -1.15
CA LEU A 26 0.65 -5.62 -0.50
C LEU A 26 1.40 -6.28 0.65
N VAL A 27 0.85 -6.19 1.85
CA VAL A 27 1.34 -6.93 3.01
C VAL A 27 0.43 -8.14 3.26
N VAL A 28 1.03 -9.32 3.34
CA VAL A 28 0.36 -10.60 3.53
C VAL A 28 0.73 -11.14 4.90
N HIS A 29 -0.22 -11.25 5.81
CA HIS A 29 0.01 -11.79 7.13
C HIS A 29 -0.57 -13.19 7.27
N SER A 30 0.15 -14.08 7.97
CA SER A 30 -0.34 -15.43 8.27
C SER A 30 -1.52 -15.45 9.25
N PHE A 31 -1.62 -14.43 10.10
CA PHE A 31 -2.65 -14.30 11.14
C PHE A 31 -3.28 -12.91 11.09
N GLY A 32 -4.54 -12.80 11.53
CA GLY A 32 -5.24 -11.52 11.57
C GLY A 32 -4.51 -10.46 12.38
N SER A 33 -4.36 -9.28 11.78
CA SER A 33 -3.72 -8.06 12.31
C SER A 33 -4.54 -7.36 13.40
N VAL A 34 -5.14 -8.11 14.32
CA VAL A 34 -5.89 -7.52 15.45
C VAL A 34 -5.32 -7.86 16.81
N ALA A 35 -4.34 -8.77 16.88
CA ALA A 35 -3.66 -9.12 18.12
C ALA A 35 -2.16 -8.82 18.03
N PRO A 36 -1.58 -8.12 19.04
CA PRO A 36 -0.13 -8.08 19.22
C PRO A 36 0.44 -9.51 19.29
N PRO A 37 1.67 -9.74 18.77
CA PRO A 37 2.66 -8.75 18.32
C PRO A 37 2.53 -8.33 16.85
N PHE A 38 1.63 -8.94 16.07
CA PHE A 38 1.57 -8.73 14.62
C PHE A 38 1.21 -7.30 14.25
N THR A 39 0.23 -6.70 14.94
CA THR A 39 -0.12 -5.28 14.77
C THR A 39 1.05 -4.35 15.01
N THR A 40 1.86 -4.62 16.03
CA THR A 40 3.03 -3.79 16.36
C THR A 40 4.09 -3.86 15.26
N HIS A 41 4.35 -5.05 14.72
CA HIS A 41 5.31 -5.21 13.63
C HIS A 41 4.81 -4.61 12.31
N SER A 42 3.52 -4.76 11.97
CA SER A 42 2.93 -4.16 10.77
C SER A 42 2.99 -2.63 10.79
N ILE A 43 2.63 -2.00 11.91
CA ILE A 43 2.69 -0.54 12.07
C ILE A 43 4.13 -0.03 11.95
N ALA A 44 5.08 -0.69 12.61
CA ALA A 44 6.49 -0.29 12.55
C ALA A 44 7.05 -0.45 11.13
N PHE A 45 6.70 -1.55 10.44
CA PHE A 45 7.10 -1.78 9.07
C PHE A 45 6.52 -0.73 8.12
N GLU A 46 5.21 -0.46 8.20
CA GLU A 46 4.54 0.55 7.38
C GLU A 46 5.18 1.94 7.58
N THR A 47 5.45 2.31 8.84
CA THR A 47 6.09 3.60 9.18
C THR A 47 7.45 3.73 8.50
N GLU A 48 8.33 2.74 8.69
CA GLU A 48 9.67 2.73 8.09
C GLU A 48 9.63 2.67 6.56
N LEU A 49 8.67 1.93 5.99
CA LEU A 49 8.49 1.80 4.56
C LEU A 49 8.12 3.14 3.93
N VAL A 50 7.16 3.85 4.54
CA VAL A 50 6.73 5.18 4.09
C VAL A 50 7.86 6.19 4.22
N GLU A 51 8.61 6.17 5.32
CA GLU A 51 9.76 7.07 5.53
C GLU A 51 10.88 6.84 4.51
N LYS A 52 11.21 5.58 4.20
CA LYS A 52 12.35 5.23 3.34
C LYS A 52 12.05 5.25 1.84
N MET A 53 10.80 5.06 1.41
CA MET A 53 10.49 4.94 -0.02
C MET A 53 10.63 6.24 -0.80
N GLY A 54 10.66 7.41 -0.13
CA GLY A 54 10.84 8.72 -0.79
C GLY A 54 9.78 9.06 -1.85
N LYS A 55 8.68 8.30 -1.87
CA LYS A 55 7.55 8.36 -2.79
C LYS A 55 6.27 8.02 -2.03
N ARG A 56 5.13 8.44 -2.57
CA ARG A 56 3.82 8.05 -2.02
C ARG A 56 3.69 6.52 -2.06
N VAL A 57 3.28 5.93 -0.96
CA VAL A 57 3.00 4.50 -0.83
C VAL A 57 1.49 4.32 -0.78
N ASP A 58 0.97 3.38 -1.55
CA ASP A 58 -0.40 2.89 -1.42
C ASP A 58 -0.31 1.49 -0.80
N LEU A 59 -0.56 1.40 0.50
CA LEU A 59 -0.37 0.17 1.26
C LEU A 59 -1.72 -0.53 1.44
N ASP A 60 -1.71 -1.83 1.16
CA ASP A 60 -2.88 -2.68 1.30
C ASP A 60 -2.50 -3.96 2.06
N GLU A 61 -3.44 -4.53 2.81
CA GLU A 61 -3.18 -5.64 3.72
C GLU A 61 -4.13 -6.81 3.44
N VAL A 62 -3.64 -8.04 3.63
CA VAL A 62 -4.46 -9.25 3.63
C VAL A 62 -3.98 -10.25 4.67
N SER A 63 -4.94 -10.87 5.35
CA SER A 63 -4.71 -11.97 6.28
C SER A 63 -5.02 -13.31 5.59
N LEU A 64 -4.17 -14.30 5.82
CA LEU A 64 -4.37 -15.70 5.42
C LEU A 64 -5.03 -16.54 6.53
N ASP A 65 -5.58 -15.91 7.57
CA ASP A 65 -6.28 -16.58 8.68
C ASP A 65 -7.42 -17.51 8.22
N MET A 66 -8.06 -17.22 7.09
CA MET A 66 -9.06 -18.09 6.47
C MET A 66 -8.48 -19.43 5.99
N ALA A 67 -7.18 -19.49 5.65
CA ALA A 67 -6.47 -20.73 5.30
C ALA A 67 -6.02 -21.53 6.53
N ARG A 68 -6.33 -21.07 7.75
CA ARG A 68 -6.05 -21.82 9.00
C ARG A 68 -6.72 -23.19 9.00
N TYR A 69 -7.88 -23.30 8.39
CA TYR A 69 -8.52 -24.59 8.16
C TYR A 69 -7.86 -25.22 6.94
N ALA A 70 -7.29 -26.41 7.11
CA ALA A 70 -6.71 -27.22 6.04
C ALA A 70 -7.79 -27.81 5.10
N ASP A 71 -8.79 -27.01 4.77
CA ASP A 71 -9.85 -27.29 3.83
C ASP A 71 -9.45 -26.70 2.47
N SER A 72 -9.28 -27.57 1.48
CA SER A 72 -8.86 -27.18 0.14
C SER A 72 -9.84 -26.22 -0.54
N THR A 73 -11.15 -26.34 -0.25
CA THR A 73 -12.19 -25.47 -0.81
C THR A 73 -12.02 -24.04 -0.31
N LEU A 74 -11.69 -23.87 0.97
CA LEU A 74 -11.45 -22.54 1.55
C LEU A 74 -10.16 -21.92 1.02
N GLN A 75 -9.12 -22.74 0.81
CA GLN A 75 -7.86 -22.28 0.20
C GLN A 75 -8.05 -21.85 -1.25
N GLU A 76 -8.79 -22.62 -2.05
CA GLU A 76 -9.12 -22.27 -3.44
C GLU A 76 -9.92 -20.96 -3.52
N ALA A 77 -10.92 -20.78 -2.66
CA ALA A 77 -11.71 -19.56 -2.60
C ALA A 77 -10.85 -18.33 -2.23
N LEU A 78 -9.89 -18.49 -1.32
CA LEU A 78 -8.94 -17.43 -0.97
C LEU A 78 -8.03 -17.07 -2.15
N VAL A 79 -7.51 -18.07 -2.87
CA VAL A 79 -6.71 -17.85 -4.08
C VAL A 79 -7.51 -17.10 -5.15
N GLU A 80 -8.75 -17.53 -5.40
CA GLU A 80 -9.64 -16.89 -6.38
C GLU A 80 -9.93 -15.43 -5.99
N TYR A 81 -10.18 -15.16 -4.71
CA TYR A 81 -10.36 -13.81 -4.19
C TYR A 81 -9.12 -12.93 -4.43
N LEU A 82 -7.92 -13.43 -4.09
CA LEU A 82 -6.67 -12.70 -4.29
C LEU A 82 -6.40 -12.41 -5.77
N GLN A 83 -6.68 -13.35 -6.66
CA GLN A 83 -6.54 -13.17 -8.11
C GLN A 83 -7.50 -12.10 -8.65
N LYS A 84 -8.77 -12.15 -8.23
CA LYS A 84 -9.76 -11.12 -8.60
C LYS A 84 -9.36 -9.75 -8.10
N ARG A 85 -8.90 -9.64 -6.85
CA ARG A 85 -8.38 -8.38 -6.28
C ARG A 85 -7.21 -7.84 -7.11
N GLN A 86 -6.26 -8.69 -7.49
CA GLN A 86 -5.11 -8.29 -8.30
C GLN A 86 -5.50 -7.72 -9.68
N SER A 87 -6.63 -8.15 -10.25
CA SER A 87 -7.10 -7.58 -11.52
C SER A 87 -7.50 -6.10 -11.41
N HIS A 88 -7.93 -5.65 -10.24
CA HIS A 88 -8.31 -4.27 -9.95
C HIS A 88 -7.17 -3.45 -9.35
N TRP A 89 -6.31 -4.09 -8.56
CA TRP A 89 -5.20 -3.44 -7.87
C TRP A 89 -3.96 -4.34 -7.92
N GLN A 90 -2.98 -3.95 -8.74
CA GLN A 90 -1.77 -4.76 -8.98
C GLN A 90 -0.64 -4.26 -8.08
N PRO A 91 -0.22 -5.00 -7.04
CA PRO A 91 0.91 -4.57 -6.22
C PRO A 91 2.21 -4.52 -7.02
N ASP A 92 3.03 -3.52 -6.75
CA ASP A 92 4.41 -3.43 -7.25
C ASP A 92 5.39 -4.18 -6.34
N LEU A 93 4.98 -4.47 -5.10
CA LEU A 93 5.72 -5.22 -4.09
C LEU A 93 4.77 -6.03 -3.21
N VAL A 94 5.13 -7.28 -2.91
CA VAL A 94 4.42 -8.14 -1.95
C VAL A 94 5.35 -8.46 -0.78
N VAL A 95 4.87 -8.31 0.45
CA VAL A 95 5.63 -8.50 1.70
C VAL A 95 4.91 -9.55 2.56
N PRO A 96 5.58 -10.66 2.93
CA PRO A 96 5.01 -11.70 3.80
C PRO A 96 5.18 -11.43 5.31
#